data_AF-A0A940A2A8-F1
#
_entry.id   AF-A0A940A2A8-F1
#
_cell.length_a   1.000
_cell.length_b   1.000
_cell.length_c   1.000
_cell.angle_alpha   90.00
_cell.angle_beta   90.00
_cell.angle_gamma   90.00
#
_symmetry.space_group_name_H-M   'P 1'
#
loop_
_entity.id
_entity.type
_entity.pdbx_description
1 polymer ?
#
loop_
_entity_poly.entity_id
_entity_poly.type
_entity_poly.pdbx_seq_one_letter_code
_entity_poly.pdbx_strand_id
1 'polypeptide(L)'
;MNKVLSRIITVILFLAAFAASSCFLLKQKVTVISDDRVSGFITDGGETFYMEDGKYVTGWKTIDGVRFYFYRSGKTTGGASHTKGAMATGWQTIDGERFYFYRSSKTLSGDSHKKGGLATGWQSIDGEKFYFYRSSKTTSGSAHSKGAMATGWQLIDGTKYYFYRSGKTTSGAKHSKGAMATGWQTIDGNRFYFYKTAATSSGAKHKKGALATGWQTIDKNRYYFYKTAKTAGKTGVMAKGAVNIDGKGCVFAKDGKLIKTDMYGWYKVDGNYYFCDRKTGKMIKNDKANGIKLASDGKAVLNAYAKEKIPVMIRAREVVAQITDDSMSLAKKALECRKYVNSFKVLIKDMPINAHRKDWACYDAHYANNILNAYGDQRTCGGECNSQAAAMAYLFVEIGFEKVEFCHDTHGWVEADGKFYDTVFYGRDGWWAGKKSPIKSRYRIEI
;
A
#
# COMPACT_ATOMS: atom_id res chain seq x y z
N MET A 1 50.96 -93.57 16.96
CA MET A 1 50.03 -93.48 18.11
C MET A 1 49.27 -92.16 18.04
N ASN A 2 47.98 -92.15 18.41
CA ASN A 2 47.08 -90.98 18.59
C ASN A 2 46.81 -90.10 17.33
N LYS A 3 45.55 -89.90 16.84
CA LYS A 3 44.31 -89.28 17.41
C LYS A 3 44.37 -87.74 17.39
N VAL A 4 43.35 -86.92 17.05
CA VAL A 4 41.90 -87.02 16.66
C VAL A 4 41.47 -85.59 16.20
N LEU A 5 40.51 -85.21 15.32
CA LEU A 5 39.36 -85.75 14.54
C LEU A 5 39.32 -84.95 13.16
N SER A 6 38.29 -84.73 12.29
CA SER A 6 36.83 -84.96 12.24
C SER A 6 36.17 -84.96 10.82
N ARG A 7 34.83 -84.95 10.85
CA ARG A 7 33.71 -84.98 9.86
C ARG A 7 33.48 -83.66 9.05
N ILE A 8 32.75 -83.58 7.91
CA ILE A 8 31.97 -84.56 7.11
C ILE A 8 31.79 -84.11 5.61
N ILE A 9 31.90 -85.09 4.69
CA ILE A 9 31.24 -85.35 3.38
C ILE A 9 30.53 -84.20 2.61
N THR A 10 30.90 -83.95 1.33
CA THR A 10 30.09 -84.23 0.09
C THR A 10 30.68 -83.58 -1.19
N VAL A 11 31.63 -84.22 -1.87
CA VAL A 11 31.95 -84.02 -3.31
C VAL A 11 32.58 -85.31 -3.85
N ILE A 12 32.23 -85.74 -5.07
CA ILE A 12 33.14 -86.42 -6.02
C ILE A 12 32.57 -86.27 -7.46
N LEU A 13 33.39 -85.71 -8.34
CA LEU A 13 33.38 -85.97 -9.79
C LEU A 13 34.67 -86.77 -10.09
N PHE A 14 34.69 -87.59 -11.16
CA PHE A 14 35.51 -87.29 -12.37
C PHE A 14 35.55 -88.43 -13.42
N LEU A 15 35.61 -88.02 -14.69
CA LEU A 15 36.26 -88.63 -15.87
C LEU A 15 35.99 -90.10 -16.31
N ALA A 16 34.94 -90.23 -17.15
CA ALA A 16 34.99 -90.63 -18.58
C ALA A 16 35.95 -91.73 -19.13
N ALA A 17 35.35 -92.76 -19.75
CA ALA A 17 35.66 -93.25 -21.11
C ALA A 17 34.46 -94.08 -21.66
N PHE A 18 33.65 -93.57 -22.60
CA PHE A 18 33.76 -93.66 -24.07
C PHE A 18 33.32 -95.01 -24.71
N ALA A 19 32.08 -95.09 -25.21
CA ALA A 19 31.61 -96.08 -26.19
C ALA A 19 30.46 -95.51 -27.05
N ALA A 20 30.38 -95.94 -28.31
CA ALA A 20 29.75 -95.26 -29.43
C ALA A 20 28.20 -95.19 -29.50
N SER A 21 27.74 -94.21 -30.30
CA SER A 21 26.53 -94.21 -31.14
C SER A 21 25.14 -93.91 -30.56
N SER A 22 24.32 -93.31 -31.43
CA SER A 22 22.84 -93.24 -31.35
C SER A 22 22.19 -92.39 -30.26
N CYS A 23 22.17 -91.07 -30.43
CA CYS A 23 20.87 -90.36 -30.53
C CYS A 23 21.00 -88.96 -31.18
N PHE A 24 19.98 -88.56 -31.92
CA PHE A 24 19.81 -87.22 -32.49
C PHE A 24 19.25 -86.27 -31.42
N LEU A 25 20.07 -85.32 -30.96
CA LEU A 25 19.66 -84.33 -29.96
C LEU A 25 19.97 -82.92 -30.43
N LEU A 26 18.92 -82.11 -30.64
CA LEU A 26 19.08 -80.69 -30.95
C LEU A 26 19.74 -79.98 -29.77
N LYS A 27 20.99 -79.54 -29.95
CA LYS A 27 21.45 -78.34 -29.25
C LYS A 27 20.69 -77.15 -29.81
N GLN A 28 19.47 -76.92 -29.32
CA GLN A 28 18.85 -75.60 -29.42
C GLN A 28 19.84 -74.61 -28.84
N LYS A 29 20.35 -73.73 -29.71
CA LYS A 29 21.18 -72.60 -29.28
C LYS A 29 20.22 -71.66 -28.56
N VAL A 30 20.17 -71.78 -27.23
CA VAL A 30 19.47 -70.82 -26.36
C VAL A 30 20.26 -69.52 -26.43
N THR A 31 20.03 -68.77 -27.52
CA THR A 31 20.37 -67.37 -27.58
C THR A 31 19.46 -66.69 -26.57
N VAL A 32 19.99 -66.49 -25.37
CA VAL A 32 19.48 -65.46 -24.47
C VAL A 32 19.68 -64.15 -25.22
N ILE A 33 18.64 -63.73 -25.96
CA ILE A 33 18.53 -62.35 -26.40
C ILE A 33 18.27 -61.58 -25.11
N SER A 34 19.34 -61.08 -24.49
CA SER A 34 19.19 -60.07 -23.47
C SER A 34 18.66 -58.84 -24.19
N ASP A 35 17.36 -58.61 -24.02
CA ASP A 35 16.64 -57.45 -24.55
C ASP A 35 17.02 -56.23 -23.69
N ASP A 36 18.32 -55.90 -23.74
CA ASP A 36 19.01 -54.90 -22.92
C ASP A 36 18.64 -53.49 -23.40
N ARG A 37 17.34 -53.18 -23.29
CA ARG A 37 16.77 -51.86 -23.56
C ARG A 37 17.14 -50.90 -22.45
N VAL A 38 18.43 -50.54 -22.40
CA VAL A 38 19.02 -49.64 -21.41
C VAL A 38 18.14 -48.38 -21.28
N SER A 39 17.46 -48.30 -20.13
CA SER A 39 16.54 -47.22 -19.83
C SER A 39 17.12 -46.38 -18.70
N GLY A 40 17.43 -45.12 -18.97
CA GLY A 40 18.27 -44.32 -18.08
C GLY A 40 18.82 -43.05 -18.71
N PHE A 41 19.54 -42.26 -17.90
CA PHE A 41 20.22 -41.06 -18.36
C PHE A 41 21.53 -41.42 -19.06
N ILE A 42 21.71 -40.88 -20.27
CA ILE A 42 22.93 -41.02 -21.08
C ILE A 42 23.51 -39.62 -21.27
N THR A 43 24.84 -39.46 -21.33
CA THR A 43 25.46 -38.20 -21.73
C THR A 43 26.35 -38.45 -22.94
N ASP A 44 26.09 -37.71 -24.01
CA ASP A 44 26.78 -37.81 -25.30
C ASP A 44 26.92 -36.40 -25.91
N GLY A 45 28.04 -36.13 -26.59
CA GLY A 45 28.39 -34.79 -27.08
C GLY A 45 28.46 -33.69 -25.99
N GLY A 46 28.43 -34.04 -24.71
CA GLY A 46 28.26 -33.13 -23.57
C GLY A 46 26.80 -32.77 -23.22
N GLU A 47 25.82 -33.16 -24.05
CA GLU A 47 24.40 -33.07 -23.72
C GLU A 47 23.92 -34.32 -22.97
N THR A 48 22.96 -34.17 -22.06
CA THR A 48 22.36 -35.28 -21.32
C THR A 48 21.02 -35.64 -21.95
N PHE A 49 20.77 -36.92 -22.20
CA PHE A 49 19.55 -37.49 -22.77
C PHE A 49 18.92 -38.46 -21.76
N TYR A 50 17.69 -38.92 -22.03
CA TYR A 50 17.11 -40.08 -21.36
C TYR A 50 16.62 -41.08 -22.41
N MET A 51 17.07 -42.32 -22.29
CA MET A 51 16.67 -43.43 -23.16
C MET A 51 15.60 -44.27 -22.46
N GLU A 52 14.64 -44.76 -23.24
CA GLU A 52 13.56 -45.65 -22.82
C GLU A 52 13.22 -46.54 -24.03
N ASP A 53 13.15 -47.87 -23.86
CA ASP A 53 12.96 -48.83 -24.96
C ASP A 53 13.91 -48.62 -26.16
N GLY A 54 15.18 -48.31 -25.88
CA GLY A 54 16.21 -48.05 -26.89
C GLY A 54 16.04 -46.74 -27.67
N LYS A 55 15.13 -45.85 -27.26
CA LYS A 55 14.80 -44.59 -27.97
C LYS A 55 14.96 -43.38 -27.04
N TYR A 56 15.38 -42.24 -27.60
CA TYR A 56 15.47 -41.00 -26.83
C TYR A 56 14.07 -40.43 -26.55
N VAL A 57 13.79 -40.16 -25.28
CA VAL A 57 12.55 -39.49 -24.84
C VAL A 57 12.54 -38.04 -25.28
N THR A 58 11.36 -37.52 -25.64
CA THR A 58 11.16 -36.11 -26.00
C THR A 58 9.92 -35.52 -25.34
N GLY A 59 9.92 -34.21 -25.10
CA GLY A 59 8.87 -33.51 -24.37
C GLY A 59 8.98 -33.64 -22.85
N TRP A 60 7.85 -33.48 -22.16
CA TRP A 60 7.77 -33.61 -20.70
C TRP A 60 7.76 -35.09 -20.28
N LYS A 61 8.64 -35.46 -19.34
CA LYS A 61 8.70 -36.80 -18.72
C LYS A 61 8.86 -36.65 -17.20
N THR A 62 8.35 -37.60 -16.42
CA THR A 62 8.64 -37.71 -14.99
C THR A 62 9.48 -38.96 -14.77
N ILE A 63 10.58 -38.83 -14.03
CA ILE A 63 11.55 -39.90 -13.73
C ILE A 63 11.85 -39.77 -12.22
N ASP A 64 11.64 -40.83 -11.45
CA ASP A 64 11.76 -40.86 -9.99
C ASP A 64 10.98 -39.73 -9.27
N GLY A 65 9.78 -39.42 -9.76
CA GLY A 65 8.94 -38.31 -9.27
C GLY A 65 9.42 -36.90 -9.66
N VAL A 66 10.63 -36.74 -10.21
CA VAL A 66 11.16 -35.47 -10.71
C VAL A 66 10.71 -35.27 -12.16
N ARG A 67 10.17 -34.09 -12.48
CA ARG A 67 9.72 -33.75 -13.84
C ARG A 67 10.85 -33.08 -14.62
N PHE A 68 11.09 -33.57 -15.83
CA PHE A 68 12.09 -33.11 -16.79
C PHE A 68 11.42 -32.66 -18.09
N TYR A 69 12.17 -31.96 -18.94
CA TYR A 69 11.79 -31.71 -20.33
C TYR A 69 12.97 -32.01 -21.25
N PHE A 70 12.71 -32.73 -22.33
CA PHE A 70 13.67 -33.09 -23.37
C PHE A 70 13.24 -32.45 -24.70
N TYR A 71 14.15 -31.89 -25.49
CA TYR A 71 13.74 -31.08 -26.65
C TYR A 71 13.07 -31.91 -27.76
N ARG A 72 11.84 -31.55 -28.15
CA ARG A 72 11.03 -32.25 -29.18
C ARG A 72 11.60 -32.21 -30.60
N SER A 73 12.44 -31.22 -30.88
CA SER A 73 13.15 -31.00 -32.14
C SER A 73 14.52 -30.41 -31.80
N GLY A 74 15.38 -30.21 -32.79
CA GLY A 74 16.40 -29.17 -32.67
C GLY A 74 15.72 -27.86 -32.30
N LYS A 75 16.19 -27.17 -31.25
CA LYS A 75 15.61 -25.88 -30.81
C LYS A 75 16.72 -24.90 -30.43
N THR A 76 16.58 -23.68 -30.95
CA THR A 76 17.39 -22.50 -30.62
C THR A 76 16.73 -21.66 -29.52
N THR A 77 16.51 -22.24 -28.33
CA THR A 77 15.95 -21.48 -27.20
C THR A 77 17.01 -20.58 -26.56
N GLY A 78 16.98 -19.29 -26.91
CA GLY A 78 17.91 -18.28 -26.36
C GLY A 78 19.28 -18.25 -27.06
N GLY A 79 19.38 -18.77 -28.28
CA GLY A 79 20.60 -18.72 -29.12
C GLY A 79 21.45 -19.99 -29.10
N ALA A 80 21.31 -20.85 -28.09
CA ALA A 80 21.94 -22.17 -28.09
C ALA A 80 21.09 -23.16 -28.90
N SER A 81 21.69 -23.85 -29.87
CA SER A 81 21.03 -24.94 -30.62
C SER A 81 21.23 -26.26 -29.87
N HIS A 82 20.14 -26.86 -29.41
CA HIS A 82 20.14 -28.13 -28.67
C HIS A 82 19.72 -29.31 -29.56
N THR A 83 20.26 -30.50 -29.28
CA THR A 83 19.89 -31.74 -29.99
C THR A 83 18.47 -32.18 -29.63
N LYS A 84 17.77 -32.80 -30.59
CA LYS A 84 16.47 -33.46 -30.30
C LYS A 84 16.68 -34.57 -29.26
N GLY A 85 15.93 -34.55 -28.17
CA GLY A 85 16.07 -35.46 -27.04
C GLY A 85 17.03 -34.99 -25.93
N ALA A 86 17.79 -33.90 -26.14
CA ALA A 86 18.64 -33.35 -25.08
C ALA A 86 17.80 -32.73 -23.94
N MET A 87 18.29 -32.85 -22.72
CA MET A 87 17.63 -32.42 -21.48
C MET A 87 17.77 -30.92 -21.25
N ALA A 88 16.63 -30.25 -21.06
CA ALA A 88 16.59 -28.83 -20.73
C ALA A 88 17.29 -28.52 -19.39
N THR A 89 18.09 -27.46 -19.39
CA THR A 89 18.61 -26.82 -18.16
C THR A 89 18.45 -25.31 -18.25
N GLY A 90 18.51 -24.64 -17.10
CA GLY A 90 18.38 -23.18 -17.00
C GLY A 90 16.97 -22.66 -17.36
N TRP A 91 16.91 -21.42 -17.81
CA TRP A 91 15.70 -20.75 -18.24
C TRP A 91 15.23 -21.24 -19.61
N GLN A 92 13.99 -21.71 -19.70
CA GLN A 92 13.39 -22.15 -20.96
C GLN A 92 12.02 -21.49 -21.17
N THR A 93 11.63 -21.33 -22.44
CA THR A 93 10.26 -20.96 -22.81
C THR A 93 9.66 -22.11 -23.60
N ILE A 94 8.60 -22.71 -23.07
CA ILE A 94 7.93 -23.89 -23.62
C ILE A 94 6.45 -23.51 -23.73
N ASP A 95 5.89 -23.63 -24.93
CA ASP A 95 4.47 -23.42 -25.22
C ASP A 95 3.90 -22.08 -24.70
N GLY A 96 4.75 -21.03 -24.73
CA GLY A 96 4.46 -19.67 -24.27
C GLY A 96 4.78 -19.38 -22.80
N GLU A 97 4.87 -20.40 -21.95
CA GLU A 97 5.21 -20.27 -20.53
C GLU A 97 6.73 -20.31 -20.30
N ARG A 98 7.21 -19.57 -19.28
CA ARG A 98 8.61 -19.61 -18.85
C ARG A 98 8.80 -20.59 -17.69
N PHE A 99 9.80 -21.45 -17.79
CA PHE A 99 10.18 -22.45 -16.81
C PHE A 99 11.66 -22.27 -16.41
N TYR A 100 12.06 -22.87 -15.29
CA TYR A 100 13.47 -23.03 -14.94
C TYR A 100 13.76 -24.49 -14.56
N PHE A 101 14.84 -25.02 -15.09
CA PHE A 101 15.34 -26.37 -14.82
C PHE A 101 16.72 -26.27 -14.18
N TYR A 102 17.01 -27.03 -13.12
CA TYR A 102 18.26 -26.84 -12.37
C TYR A 102 19.50 -27.15 -13.22
N ARG A 103 20.44 -26.19 -13.30
CA ARG A 103 21.68 -26.32 -14.09
C ARG A 103 22.66 -27.37 -13.55
N SER A 104 22.58 -27.67 -12.25
CA SER A 104 23.33 -28.71 -11.56
C SER A 104 22.45 -29.39 -10.52
N SER A 105 22.85 -30.58 -10.06
CA SER A 105 22.25 -31.16 -8.86
C SER A 105 22.72 -30.39 -7.63
N LYS A 106 21.82 -30.11 -6.69
CA LYS A 106 22.16 -29.39 -5.46
C LYS A 106 21.22 -29.79 -4.32
N THR A 107 21.80 -30.11 -3.17
CA THR A 107 21.07 -30.28 -1.91
C THR A 107 21.25 -29.01 -1.08
N LEU A 108 20.14 -28.39 -0.67
CA LEU A 108 20.12 -27.19 0.18
C LEU A 108 18.98 -27.31 1.18
N SER A 109 19.29 -27.21 2.48
CA SER A 109 18.29 -27.09 3.55
C SER A 109 17.20 -28.19 3.57
N GLY A 110 17.53 -29.39 3.09
CA GLY A 110 16.62 -30.55 2.95
C GLY A 110 16.01 -30.73 1.56
N ASP A 111 15.93 -29.67 0.75
CA ASP A 111 15.50 -29.76 -0.65
C ASP A 111 16.65 -30.30 -1.51
N SER A 112 16.48 -31.51 -2.06
CA SER A 112 17.40 -32.12 -3.03
C SER A 112 16.89 -31.92 -4.45
N HIS A 113 17.62 -31.15 -5.25
CA HIS A 113 17.30 -30.87 -6.65
C HIS A 113 18.23 -31.67 -7.58
N LYS A 114 17.68 -32.41 -8.55
CA LYS A 114 18.45 -33.07 -9.63
C LYS A 114 18.73 -32.09 -10.78
N LYS A 115 19.92 -32.14 -11.40
CA LYS A 115 20.23 -31.46 -12.69
C LYS A 115 19.12 -31.78 -13.71
N GLY A 116 18.60 -30.76 -14.40
CA GLY A 116 17.51 -30.88 -15.37
C GLY A 116 16.10 -31.05 -14.76
N GLY A 117 15.99 -31.18 -13.44
CA GLY A 117 14.69 -31.21 -12.76
C GLY A 117 14.00 -29.84 -12.81
N LEU A 118 12.67 -29.86 -12.97
CA LEU A 118 11.82 -28.68 -13.01
C LEU A 118 11.71 -28.00 -11.65
N ALA A 119 12.02 -26.70 -11.59
CA ALA A 119 11.86 -25.90 -10.39
C ALA A 119 10.38 -25.58 -10.09
N THR A 120 10.02 -25.58 -8.81
CA THR A 120 8.69 -25.17 -8.32
C THR A 120 8.79 -24.40 -7.00
N GLY A 121 7.74 -23.67 -6.64
CA GLY A 121 7.70 -22.85 -5.43
C GLY A 121 8.62 -21.62 -5.51
N TRP A 122 9.08 -21.17 -4.34
CA TRP A 122 10.01 -20.05 -4.22
C TRP A 122 11.43 -20.46 -4.59
N GLN A 123 12.09 -19.69 -5.46
CA GLN A 123 13.43 -19.97 -5.94
C GLN A 123 14.28 -18.71 -5.93
N SER A 124 15.59 -18.84 -5.65
CA SER A 124 16.57 -17.76 -5.77
C SER A 124 17.51 -18.09 -6.92
N ILE A 125 17.47 -17.27 -7.98
CA ILE A 125 18.21 -17.50 -9.24
C ILE A 125 18.93 -16.20 -9.56
N ASP A 126 20.25 -16.28 -9.78
CA ASP A 126 21.10 -15.14 -10.17
C ASP A 126 20.94 -13.89 -9.26
N GLY A 127 20.70 -14.13 -7.95
CA GLY A 127 20.49 -13.10 -6.92
C GLY A 127 19.04 -12.61 -6.76
N GLU A 128 18.18 -12.82 -7.75
CA GLU A 128 16.77 -12.44 -7.71
C GLU A 128 15.87 -13.59 -7.21
N LYS A 129 14.71 -13.24 -6.62
CA LYS A 129 13.75 -14.23 -6.09
C LYS A 129 12.56 -14.38 -7.04
N PHE A 130 12.23 -15.60 -7.41
CA PHE A 130 11.14 -15.97 -8.31
C PHE A 130 10.14 -16.88 -7.59
N TYR A 131 8.96 -17.04 -8.19
CA TYR A 131 8.00 -18.09 -7.82
C TYR A 131 7.56 -18.85 -9.07
N PHE A 132 7.54 -20.17 -8.98
CA PHE A 132 7.08 -21.08 -10.02
C PHE A 132 5.90 -21.92 -9.47
N TYR A 133 4.81 -22.06 -10.22
CA TYR A 133 3.58 -22.66 -9.69
C TYR A 133 3.78 -24.13 -9.27
N ARG A 134 3.37 -24.48 -8.03
CA ARG A 134 3.55 -25.84 -7.47
C ARG A 134 2.63 -26.89 -8.10
N SER A 135 1.52 -26.46 -8.69
CA SER A 135 0.56 -27.27 -9.45
C SER A 135 0.20 -26.53 -10.75
N SER A 136 -0.41 -27.22 -11.70
CA SER A 136 -1.18 -26.54 -12.74
C SER A 136 -2.48 -25.99 -12.14
N LYS A 137 -3.06 -24.95 -12.74
CA LYS A 137 -4.38 -24.45 -12.36
C LYS A 137 -5.17 -24.00 -13.58
N THR A 138 -6.41 -24.47 -13.66
CA THR A 138 -7.43 -24.03 -14.61
C THR A 138 -8.58 -23.41 -13.82
N THR A 139 -8.65 -22.08 -13.77
CA THR A 139 -9.74 -21.35 -13.10
C THR A 139 -9.83 -19.95 -13.68
N SER A 140 -11.03 -19.38 -13.76
CA SER A 140 -11.32 -18.05 -14.29
C SER A 140 -10.43 -16.98 -13.65
N GLY A 141 -9.45 -16.48 -14.42
CA GLY A 141 -8.46 -15.51 -13.95
C GLY A 141 -7.09 -15.66 -14.63
N SER A 142 -6.53 -16.88 -14.69
CA SER A 142 -5.35 -17.25 -15.49
C SER A 142 -5.09 -18.75 -15.42
N ALA A 143 -5.05 -19.43 -16.57
CA ALA A 143 -4.51 -20.80 -16.66
C ALA A 143 -2.98 -20.77 -16.57
N HIS A 144 -2.37 -21.77 -15.91
CA HIS A 144 -0.92 -21.96 -15.88
C HIS A 144 -0.51 -23.41 -15.60
N SER A 145 0.66 -23.82 -16.08
CA SER A 145 1.26 -25.14 -15.82
C SER A 145 2.01 -25.21 -14.49
N LYS A 146 2.08 -26.41 -13.90
CA LYS A 146 3.06 -26.74 -12.85
C LYS A 146 4.47 -26.41 -13.35
N GLY A 147 5.18 -25.57 -12.59
CA GLY A 147 6.53 -25.09 -12.87
C GLY A 147 6.60 -23.82 -13.73
N ALA A 148 5.48 -23.27 -14.20
CA ALA A 148 5.49 -22.00 -14.92
C ALA A 148 5.80 -20.82 -13.97
N MET A 149 6.54 -19.84 -14.46
CA MET A 149 7.02 -18.68 -13.71
C MET A 149 5.91 -17.64 -13.53
N ALA A 150 5.62 -17.27 -12.29
CA ALA A 150 4.61 -16.27 -11.97
C ALA A 150 5.03 -14.85 -12.40
N THR A 151 4.06 -14.05 -12.85
CA THR A 151 4.25 -12.62 -13.17
C THR A 151 3.05 -11.79 -12.71
N GLY A 152 3.23 -10.48 -12.54
CA GLY A 152 2.20 -9.57 -12.06
C GLY A 152 1.81 -9.79 -10.59
N TRP A 153 0.59 -9.39 -10.24
CA TRP A 153 0.01 -9.58 -8.91
C TRP A 153 -0.31 -11.04 -8.64
N GLN A 154 0.10 -11.56 -7.49
CA GLN A 154 -0.10 -12.95 -7.09
C GLN A 154 -0.53 -13.04 -5.62
N LEU A 155 -1.35 -14.03 -5.28
CA LEU A 155 -1.72 -14.39 -3.91
C LEU A 155 -1.13 -15.77 -3.60
N ILE A 156 -0.10 -15.82 -2.76
CA ILE A 156 0.67 -17.02 -2.44
C ILE A 156 0.62 -17.19 -0.92
N ASP A 157 0.10 -18.32 -0.44
CA ASP A 157 -0.01 -18.66 0.99
C ASP A 157 -0.65 -17.50 1.81
N GLY A 158 -1.83 -17.06 1.36
CA GLY A 158 -2.59 -15.92 1.91
C GLY A 158 -1.93 -14.54 1.75
N THR A 159 -0.74 -14.46 1.16
CA THR A 159 0.09 -13.25 1.12
C THR A 159 0.14 -12.68 -0.29
N LYS A 160 -0.13 -11.37 -0.45
CA LYS A 160 -0.11 -10.70 -1.77
C LYS A 160 1.29 -10.23 -2.14
N TYR A 161 1.73 -10.59 -3.34
CA TYR A 161 3.03 -10.28 -3.95
C TYR A 161 2.85 -9.61 -5.31
N TYR A 162 3.93 -9.01 -5.81
CA TYR A 162 4.06 -8.61 -7.22
C TYR A 162 5.37 -9.12 -7.79
N PHE A 163 5.32 -9.63 -9.02
CA PHE A 163 6.47 -10.09 -9.80
C PHE A 163 6.52 -9.30 -11.11
N TYR A 164 7.70 -8.83 -11.54
CA TYR A 164 7.77 -7.89 -12.67
C TYR A 164 7.30 -8.52 -13.99
N ARG A 165 6.36 -7.86 -14.68
CA ARG A 165 5.81 -8.32 -15.97
C ARG A 165 6.80 -8.19 -17.15
N SER A 166 7.83 -7.35 -17.01
CA SER A 166 8.86 -7.07 -18.02
C SER A 166 10.24 -6.99 -17.38
N GLY A 167 11.30 -6.92 -18.20
CA GLY A 167 12.70 -6.73 -17.76
C GLY A 167 13.07 -5.30 -17.32
N LYS A 168 12.11 -4.37 -17.32
CA LYS A 168 12.28 -2.95 -16.95
C LYS A 168 11.12 -2.50 -16.05
N THR A 169 11.41 -1.73 -15.00
CA THR A 169 10.40 -1.01 -14.21
C THR A 169 10.14 0.38 -14.80
N THR A 170 9.05 1.03 -14.39
CA THR A 170 8.76 2.44 -14.74
C THR A 170 9.73 3.43 -14.08
N SER A 171 10.55 2.98 -13.11
CA SER A 171 11.61 3.76 -12.46
C SER A 171 13.00 3.52 -13.08
N GLY A 172 13.09 2.82 -14.22
CA GLY A 172 14.34 2.54 -14.91
C GLY A 172 15.21 1.44 -14.30
N ALA A 173 14.84 0.91 -13.13
CA ALA A 173 15.52 -0.23 -12.53
C ALA A 173 15.40 -1.48 -13.42
N LYS A 174 16.54 -2.14 -13.67
CA LYS A 174 16.60 -3.42 -14.38
C LYS A 174 16.39 -4.55 -13.39
N HIS A 175 15.35 -5.33 -13.61
CA HIS A 175 14.99 -6.53 -12.85
C HIS A 175 14.53 -7.59 -13.85
N SER A 176 14.74 -8.88 -13.60
CA SER A 176 14.25 -9.91 -14.52
C SER A 176 12.73 -9.94 -14.58
N LYS A 177 12.18 -10.22 -15.77
CA LYS A 177 10.76 -10.61 -15.89
C LYS A 177 10.53 -11.84 -14.99
N GLY A 178 9.57 -11.73 -14.06
CA GLY A 178 9.26 -12.73 -13.05
C GLY A 178 9.99 -12.58 -11.71
N ALA A 179 10.94 -11.65 -11.56
CA ALA A 179 11.55 -11.38 -10.27
C ALA A 179 10.55 -10.68 -9.32
N MET A 180 10.61 -11.04 -8.03
CA MET A 180 9.72 -10.53 -6.98
C MET A 180 10.10 -9.10 -6.59
N ALA A 181 9.12 -8.20 -6.64
CA ALA A 181 9.32 -6.81 -6.27
C ALA A 181 9.56 -6.62 -4.76
N THR A 182 10.40 -5.65 -4.42
CA THR A 182 10.65 -5.20 -3.05
C THR A 182 10.81 -3.67 -3.00
N GLY A 183 10.68 -3.08 -1.82
CA GLY A 183 10.79 -1.63 -1.63
C GLY A 183 9.63 -0.84 -2.26
N TRP A 184 9.90 0.42 -2.58
CA TRP A 184 8.97 1.32 -3.25
C TRP A 184 8.80 0.95 -4.72
N GLN A 185 7.55 0.86 -5.18
CA GLN A 185 7.21 0.49 -6.55
C GLN A 185 6.10 1.39 -7.09
N THR A 186 6.16 1.69 -8.39
CA THR A 186 5.03 2.28 -9.12
C THR A 186 4.51 1.25 -10.11
N ILE A 187 3.23 0.91 -10.01
CA ILE A 187 2.54 -0.11 -10.81
C ILE A 187 1.23 0.53 -11.25
N ASP A 188 0.97 0.56 -12.56
CA ASP A 188 -0.28 1.07 -13.14
C ASP A 188 -0.67 2.47 -12.60
N GLY A 189 0.31 3.40 -12.59
CA GLY A 189 0.19 4.76 -12.07
C GLY A 189 0.11 4.91 -10.53
N ASN A 190 -0.03 3.81 -9.80
CA ASN A 190 -0.21 3.78 -8.36
C ASN A 190 1.09 3.42 -7.63
N ARG A 191 1.33 4.04 -6.46
CA ARG A 191 2.53 3.82 -5.64
C ARG A 191 2.24 2.81 -4.53
N PHE A 192 3.11 1.83 -4.40
CA PHE A 192 3.03 0.69 -3.46
C PHE A 192 4.35 0.54 -2.70
N TYR A 193 4.33 -0.19 -1.58
CA TYR A 193 5.52 -0.66 -0.90
C TYR A 193 5.45 -2.17 -0.66
N PHE A 194 6.56 -2.86 -0.87
CA PHE A 194 6.73 -4.28 -0.59
C PHE A 194 7.90 -4.46 0.39
N TYR A 195 7.76 -5.27 1.44
CA TYR A 195 8.77 -5.31 2.49
C TYR A 195 10.15 -5.79 1.97
N LYS A 196 11.20 -4.98 2.15
CA LYS A 196 12.58 -5.28 1.73
C LYS A 196 13.19 -6.49 2.45
N THR A 197 12.74 -6.75 3.67
CA THR A 197 13.13 -7.84 4.56
C THR A 197 11.88 -8.60 5.04
N ALA A 198 12.06 -9.73 5.72
CA ALA A 198 11.03 -10.23 6.62
C ALA A 198 11.09 -9.44 7.94
N ALA A 199 10.00 -9.46 8.71
CA ALA A 199 10.02 -8.89 10.06
C ALA A 199 10.90 -9.74 10.99
N THR A 200 11.87 -9.11 11.64
CA THR A 200 12.87 -9.74 12.54
C THR A 200 12.64 -9.41 14.02
N SER A 201 11.55 -8.71 14.35
CA SER A 201 11.27 -8.18 15.69
C SER A 201 9.82 -8.46 16.08
N SER A 202 9.59 -8.63 17.38
CA SER A 202 8.26 -8.92 17.95
C SER A 202 7.23 -7.84 17.60
N GLY A 203 5.99 -8.28 17.33
CA GLY A 203 4.84 -7.41 17.01
C GLY A 203 4.44 -7.40 15.54
N ALA A 204 5.39 -7.35 14.59
CA ALA A 204 5.09 -7.38 13.15
C ALA A 204 5.33 -8.77 12.55
N LYS A 205 4.36 -9.30 11.78
CA LYS A 205 4.50 -10.57 11.04
C LYS A 205 4.34 -10.34 9.53
N HIS A 206 5.41 -9.95 8.85
CA HIS A 206 5.43 -9.81 7.38
C HIS A 206 6.58 -10.58 6.71
N LYS A 207 6.30 -11.18 5.55
CA LYS A 207 7.28 -11.90 4.71
C LYS A 207 8.00 -10.90 3.78
N LYS A 208 9.29 -11.13 3.46
CA LYS A 208 10.00 -10.35 2.42
C LYS A 208 9.23 -10.41 1.10
N GLY A 209 9.03 -9.25 0.48
CA GLY A 209 8.26 -9.07 -0.76
C GLY A 209 6.74 -9.02 -0.60
N ALA A 210 6.19 -9.21 0.61
CA ALA A 210 4.76 -9.04 0.82
C ALA A 210 4.35 -7.56 0.64
N LEU A 211 3.16 -7.34 0.09
CA LEU A 211 2.56 -6.02 -0.06
C LEU A 211 2.26 -5.40 1.31
N ALA A 212 2.66 -4.15 1.53
CA ALA A 212 2.36 -3.41 2.75
C ALA A 212 0.94 -2.83 2.76
N THR A 213 0.32 -2.81 3.93
CA THR A 213 -1.06 -2.39 4.16
C THR A 213 -1.22 -1.72 5.53
N GLY A 214 -2.18 -0.81 5.68
CA GLY A 214 -2.40 -0.02 6.88
C GLY A 214 -1.33 1.05 7.09
N TRP A 215 -1.19 1.49 8.35
CA TRP A 215 -0.13 2.39 8.79
C TRP A 215 1.22 1.71 8.75
N GLN A 216 2.24 2.38 8.21
CA GLN A 216 3.61 1.89 8.13
C GLN A 216 4.59 3.01 8.42
N THR A 217 5.70 2.71 9.08
CA THR A 217 6.85 3.62 9.21
C THR A 217 7.97 3.11 8.32
N ILE A 218 8.39 3.93 7.34
CA ILE A 218 9.42 3.61 6.36
C ILE A 218 10.39 4.78 6.34
N ASP A 219 11.69 4.51 6.52
CA ASP A 219 12.76 5.52 6.49
C ASP A 219 12.44 6.74 7.39
N LYS A 220 12.10 6.47 8.66
CA LYS A 220 11.60 7.40 9.71
C LYS A 220 10.26 8.11 9.43
N ASN A 221 9.70 7.99 8.23
CA ASN A 221 8.47 8.67 7.82
C ASN A 221 7.24 7.74 7.97
N ARG A 222 6.10 8.28 8.41
CA ARG A 222 4.82 7.52 8.43
C ARG A 222 4.09 7.63 7.10
N TYR A 223 3.51 6.51 6.67
CA TYR A 223 2.69 6.37 5.46
C TYR A 223 1.43 5.56 5.79
N TYR A 224 0.41 5.64 4.94
CA TYR A 224 -0.73 4.72 4.97
C TYR A 224 -0.93 4.09 3.59
N PHE A 225 -1.16 2.78 3.56
CA PHE A 225 -1.52 2.01 2.37
C PHE A 225 -2.89 1.38 2.61
N TYR A 226 -3.86 1.51 1.69
CA TYR A 226 -5.23 1.08 2.00
C TYR A 226 -5.32 -0.43 2.30
N LYS A 227 -5.78 -0.78 3.51
CA LYS A 227 -5.86 -2.17 4.04
C LYS A 227 -6.65 -3.10 3.11
N THR A 228 -7.91 -2.76 2.91
CA THR A 228 -8.83 -3.34 1.94
C THR A 228 -9.91 -2.30 1.71
N ALA A 229 -10.17 -1.94 0.45
CA ALA A 229 -11.13 -0.89 0.13
C ALA A 229 -12.53 -1.46 -0.07
N LYS A 230 -13.57 -0.74 0.41
CA LYS A 230 -14.99 -0.94 0.04
C LYS A 230 -15.28 -0.50 -1.42
N THR A 231 -14.28 -0.61 -2.28
CA THR A 231 -14.24 -0.18 -3.68
C THR A 231 -13.08 -0.93 -4.32
N ALA A 232 -13.29 -1.62 -5.44
CA ALA A 232 -12.24 -2.43 -6.06
C ALA A 232 -10.99 -1.60 -6.44
N GLY A 233 -9.82 -2.24 -6.44
CA GLY A 233 -8.57 -1.69 -7.00
C GLY A 233 -7.63 -0.94 -6.06
N LYS A 234 -8.08 -0.39 -4.91
CA LYS A 234 -7.21 0.46 -4.05
C LYS A 234 -6.33 -0.27 -3.02
N THR A 235 -6.47 -1.58 -2.83
CA THR A 235 -5.72 -2.35 -1.80
C THR A 235 -4.20 -2.27 -1.98
N GLY A 236 -3.52 -1.73 -0.96
CA GLY A 236 -2.07 -1.50 -0.92
C GLY A 236 -1.60 -0.21 -1.60
N VAL A 237 -2.50 0.58 -2.22
CA VAL A 237 -2.15 1.89 -2.78
C VAL A 237 -1.84 2.86 -1.65
N MET A 238 -0.75 3.61 -1.81
CA MET A 238 -0.31 4.65 -0.88
C MET A 238 -1.25 5.88 -0.89
N ALA A 239 -1.64 6.37 0.29
CA ALA A 239 -2.42 7.59 0.45
C ALA A 239 -1.61 8.85 0.07
N LYS A 240 -2.31 9.89 -0.40
CA LYS A 240 -1.79 11.23 -0.75
C LYS A 240 -2.89 12.27 -0.52
N GLY A 241 -2.53 13.52 -0.20
CA GLY A 241 -3.49 14.60 0.04
C GLY A 241 -4.30 14.39 1.32
N ALA A 242 -5.45 15.05 1.42
CA ALA A 242 -6.39 14.84 2.53
C ALA A 242 -7.24 13.58 2.29
N VAL A 243 -7.31 12.68 3.27
CA VAL A 243 -8.06 11.43 3.21
C VAL A 243 -8.70 11.10 4.56
N ASN A 244 -9.85 10.42 4.53
CA ASN A 244 -10.41 9.80 5.73
C ASN A 244 -9.77 8.41 5.94
N ILE A 245 -9.19 8.17 7.12
CA ILE A 245 -8.64 6.88 7.54
C ILE A 245 -9.28 6.49 8.87
N ASP A 246 -9.90 5.31 8.90
CA ASP A 246 -10.51 4.72 10.09
C ASP A 246 -11.42 5.72 10.87
N GLY A 247 -12.07 6.64 10.14
CA GLY A 247 -12.94 7.70 10.64
C GLY A 247 -12.33 9.11 10.63
N LYS A 248 -11.04 9.24 10.96
CA LYS A 248 -10.34 10.53 11.13
C LYS A 248 -9.85 11.15 9.82
N GLY A 249 -9.80 12.48 9.77
CA GLY A 249 -9.13 13.23 8.70
C GLY A 249 -7.60 13.24 8.85
N CYS A 250 -6.90 12.72 7.85
CA CYS A 250 -5.44 12.69 7.76
C CYS A 250 -4.95 13.45 6.52
N VAL A 251 -3.83 14.17 6.64
CA VAL A 251 -3.15 14.85 5.53
C VAL A 251 -1.82 14.16 5.21
N PHE A 252 -1.59 13.85 3.94
CA PHE A 252 -0.33 13.32 3.41
C PHE A 252 0.23 14.21 2.31
N ALA A 253 1.55 14.35 2.26
CA ALA A 253 2.26 15.02 1.17
C ALA A 253 2.10 14.28 -0.18
N LYS A 254 2.52 14.93 -1.27
CA LYS A 254 2.47 14.38 -2.64
C LYS A 254 3.32 13.10 -2.81
N ASP A 255 4.34 12.91 -1.98
CA ASP A 255 5.17 11.69 -1.93
C ASP A 255 4.64 10.62 -0.96
N GLY A 256 3.54 10.90 -0.25
CA GLY A 256 2.85 10.01 0.68
C GLY A 256 3.22 10.13 2.14
N LYS A 257 4.15 11.01 2.51
CA LYS A 257 4.52 11.23 3.92
C LYS A 257 3.35 11.83 4.71
N LEU A 258 3.05 11.29 5.88
CA LEU A 258 2.07 11.85 6.80
C LEU A 258 2.49 13.24 7.28
N ILE A 259 1.59 14.22 7.15
CA ILE A 259 1.74 15.58 7.68
C ILE A 259 0.97 15.73 9.00
N LYS A 260 -0.28 15.26 9.08
CA LYS A 260 -1.13 15.38 10.29
C LYS A 260 -2.21 14.28 10.33
N THR A 261 -2.51 13.73 11.51
CA THR A 261 -3.56 12.72 11.77
C THR A 261 -4.84 13.26 12.40
N ASP A 262 -4.78 14.45 12.98
CA ASP A 262 -5.78 14.97 13.92
C ASP A 262 -6.21 16.36 13.46
N MET A 263 -6.92 16.38 12.33
CA MET A 263 -7.52 17.57 11.75
C MET A 263 -8.80 17.95 12.51
N TYR A 264 -8.91 19.21 12.95
CA TYR A 264 -10.12 19.80 13.51
C TYR A 264 -10.42 21.13 12.79
N GLY A 265 -11.68 21.34 12.40
CA GLY A 265 -12.10 22.50 11.60
C GLY A 265 -11.67 22.39 10.12
N TRP A 266 -11.60 23.56 9.46
CA TRP A 266 -11.27 23.68 8.03
C TRP A 266 -9.78 23.59 7.72
N TYR A 267 -9.38 22.88 6.66
CA TYR A 267 -8.01 22.86 6.15
C TYR A 267 -7.97 23.07 4.63
N LYS A 268 -6.94 23.76 4.16
CA LYS A 268 -6.55 23.85 2.75
C LYS A 268 -5.44 22.83 2.47
N VAL A 269 -5.65 21.91 1.54
CA VAL A 269 -4.70 20.85 1.15
C VAL A 269 -4.70 20.72 -0.37
N ASP A 270 -3.53 20.86 -1.00
CA ASP A 270 -3.36 20.82 -2.47
C ASP A 270 -4.42 21.67 -3.21
N GLY A 271 -4.59 22.92 -2.76
CA GLY A 271 -5.54 23.90 -3.32
C GLY A 271 -7.02 23.66 -2.98
N ASN A 272 -7.37 22.50 -2.44
CA ASN A 272 -8.73 22.09 -2.10
C ASN A 272 -9.02 22.32 -0.61
N TYR A 273 -10.29 22.47 -0.23
CA TYR A 273 -10.70 22.71 1.16
C TYR A 273 -11.49 21.52 1.73
N TYR A 274 -11.21 21.17 2.98
CA TYR A 274 -11.79 20.01 3.69
C TYR A 274 -12.15 20.41 5.12
N PHE A 275 -13.26 19.90 5.66
CA PHE A 275 -13.62 20.07 7.06
C PHE A 275 -13.57 18.75 7.82
N CYS A 276 -13.05 18.79 9.04
CA CYS A 276 -13.10 17.68 9.99
C CYS A 276 -13.79 18.17 11.26
N ASP A 277 -14.76 17.39 11.75
CA ASP A 277 -15.54 17.72 12.94
C ASP A 277 -14.64 18.11 14.12
N ARG A 278 -14.98 19.21 14.78
CA ARG A 278 -14.14 19.88 15.78
C ARG A 278 -13.94 19.06 17.05
N LYS A 279 -14.85 18.13 17.35
CA LYS A 279 -14.81 17.29 18.57
C LYS A 279 -14.20 15.90 18.32
N THR A 280 -14.48 15.29 17.18
CA THR A 280 -14.09 13.89 16.86
C THR A 280 -12.95 13.76 15.85
N GLY A 281 -12.61 14.84 15.14
CA GLY A 281 -11.65 14.83 14.02
C GLY A 281 -12.15 14.06 12.79
N LYS A 282 -13.45 13.75 12.73
CA LYS A 282 -14.08 13.01 11.64
C LYS A 282 -14.18 13.88 10.40
N MET A 283 -13.51 13.50 9.31
CA MET A 283 -13.64 14.20 8.03
C MET A 283 -15.06 14.05 7.49
N ILE A 284 -15.74 15.18 7.29
CA ILE A 284 -17.13 15.26 6.81
C ILE A 284 -17.15 15.14 5.27
N LYS A 285 -18.22 14.56 4.73
CA LYS A 285 -18.42 14.30 3.29
C LYS A 285 -19.90 14.00 3.01
N ASN A 286 -20.37 14.28 1.79
CA ASN A 286 -21.80 14.14 1.39
C ASN A 286 -22.78 14.91 2.29
N ASP A 287 -22.31 15.96 2.96
CA ASP A 287 -23.00 16.67 4.04
C ASP A 287 -22.56 18.14 4.06
N LYS A 288 -22.95 18.92 5.07
CA LYS A 288 -22.49 20.31 5.26
C LYS A 288 -21.58 20.48 6.48
N ALA A 289 -20.79 21.55 6.46
CA ALA A 289 -20.14 22.15 7.62
C ALA A 289 -20.19 23.68 7.48
N ASN A 290 -20.61 24.40 8.53
CA ASN A 290 -20.73 25.87 8.52
C ASN A 290 -21.50 26.40 7.27
N GLY A 291 -22.66 25.79 6.95
CA GLY A 291 -23.46 26.06 5.75
C GLY A 291 -22.97 25.43 4.42
N ILE A 292 -21.69 25.04 4.34
CA ILE A 292 -20.98 24.72 3.09
C ILE A 292 -21.05 23.22 2.79
N LYS A 293 -21.49 22.86 1.58
CA LYS A 293 -21.59 21.47 1.12
C LYS A 293 -20.22 20.84 0.83
N LEU A 294 -20.02 19.61 1.28
CA LEU A 294 -18.86 18.77 0.98
C LEU A 294 -19.23 17.61 0.04
N ALA A 295 -18.36 17.36 -0.94
CA ALA A 295 -18.48 16.26 -1.89
C ALA A 295 -18.18 14.88 -1.27
N SER A 296 -18.31 13.81 -2.07
CA SER A 296 -18.08 12.42 -1.64
C SER A 296 -16.63 12.08 -1.28
N ASP A 297 -15.68 12.90 -1.73
CA ASP A 297 -14.26 12.85 -1.36
C ASP A 297 -13.88 13.86 -0.27
N GLY A 298 -14.85 14.56 0.32
CA GLY A 298 -14.67 15.52 1.42
C GLY A 298 -14.32 16.95 0.99
N LYS A 299 -14.18 17.24 -0.30
CA LYS A 299 -13.89 18.60 -0.80
C LYS A 299 -15.08 19.55 -0.67
N ALA A 300 -14.83 20.80 -0.32
CA ALA A 300 -15.83 21.87 -0.35
C ALA A 300 -16.30 22.23 -1.76
N VAL A 301 -17.59 22.43 -1.92
CA VAL A 301 -18.20 23.02 -3.12
C VAL A 301 -18.12 24.54 -3.01
N LEU A 302 -17.21 25.17 -3.75
CA LEU A 302 -16.87 26.59 -3.61
C LEU A 302 -17.83 27.54 -4.36
N ASN A 303 -18.93 27.93 -3.71
CA ASN A 303 -19.69 29.13 -4.06
C ASN A 303 -19.02 30.39 -3.45
N ALA A 304 -19.61 31.59 -3.66
CA ALA A 304 -19.06 32.85 -3.13
C ALA A 304 -18.97 32.84 -1.59
N TYR A 305 -20.04 32.45 -0.89
CA TYR A 305 -20.09 32.30 0.56
C TYR A 305 -18.94 31.44 1.10
N ALA A 306 -18.69 30.28 0.48
CA ALA A 306 -17.61 29.37 0.87
C ALA A 306 -16.21 29.95 0.62
N LYS A 307 -16.03 30.71 -0.48
CA LYS A 307 -14.77 31.39 -0.79
C LYS A 307 -14.42 32.45 0.25
N GLU A 308 -15.41 33.19 0.75
CA GLU A 308 -15.22 34.18 1.82
C GLU A 308 -15.05 33.51 3.20
N LYS A 309 -15.89 32.53 3.56
CA LYS A 309 -15.94 31.97 4.92
C LYS A 309 -14.76 31.07 5.29
N ILE A 310 -14.32 30.19 4.38
CA ILE A 310 -13.34 29.14 4.71
C ILE A 310 -11.96 29.73 5.07
N PRO A 311 -11.39 30.71 4.32
CA PRO A 311 -10.11 31.32 4.68
C PRO A 311 -10.14 31.96 6.07
N VAL A 312 -11.23 32.63 6.43
CA VAL A 312 -11.40 33.30 7.72
C VAL A 312 -11.49 32.29 8.88
N MET A 313 -12.20 31.17 8.69
CA MET A 313 -12.19 30.03 9.64
C MET A 313 -10.78 29.43 9.81
N ILE A 314 -10.08 29.15 8.70
CA ILE A 314 -8.69 28.64 8.71
C ILE A 314 -7.78 29.57 9.51
N ARG A 315 -7.89 30.87 9.26
CA ARG A 315 -7.08 31.90 9.90
C ARG A 315 -7.40 32.07 11.39
N ALA A 316 -8.68 32.01 11.77
CA ALA A 316 -9.09 32.04 13.18
C ALA A 316 -8.46 30.89 13.97
N ARG A 317 -8.48 29.67 13.43
CA ARG A 317 -7.81 28.52 14.07
C ARG A 317 -6.31 28.74 14.23
N GLU A 318 -5.65 29.27 13.20
CA GLU A 318 -4.21 29.53 13.22
C GLU A 318 -3.83 30.59 14.25
N VAL A 319 -4.67 31.60 14.45
CA VAL A 319 -4.52 32.58 15.54
C VAL A 319 -4.73 31.92 16.91
N VAL A 320 -5.79 31.11 17.08
CA VAL A 320 -6.05 30.36 18.32
C VAL A 320 -4.88 29.45 18.71
N ALA A 321 -4.25 28.80 17.72
CA ALA A 321 -3.07 27.95 17.91
C ALA A 321 -1.76 28.73 18.15
N GLN A 322 -1.79 30.07 18.07
CA GLN A 322 -0.67 30.96 18.42
C GLN A 322 -0.86 31.64 19.79
N ILE A 323 -2.11 31.86 20.22
CA ILE A 323 -2.43 32.58 21.46
C ILE A 323 -3.01 31.70 22.58
N THR A 324 -3.23 30.40 22.33
CA THR A 324 -3.72 29.44 23.33
C THR A 324 -3.04 28.07 23.24
N ASP A 325 -3.07 27.32 24.34
CA ASP A 325 -2.66 25.91 24.43
C ASP A 325 -3.70 25.07 25.19
N ASP A 326 -3.55 23.75 25.20
CA ASP A 326 -4.55 22.83 25.78
C ASP A 326 -4.56 22.74 27.32
N SER A 327 -3.64 23.40 28.02
CA SER A 327 -3.72 23.60 29.47
C SER A 327 -4.62 24.78 29.87
N MET A 328 -4.93 25.67 28.93
CA MET A 328 -5.80 26.82 29.19
C MET A 328 -7.27 26.42 29.30
N SER A 329 -7.93 26.82 30.39
CA SER A 329 -9.39 26.74 30.50
C SER A 329 -10.09 27.65 29.47
N LEU A 330 -11.32 27.31 29.09
CA LEU A 330 -12.09 28.05 28.08
C LEU A 330 -12.19 29.56 28.37
N ALA A 331 -12.30 29.95 29.65
CA ALA A 331 -12.30 31.36 30.07
C ALA A 331 -10.95 32.07 29.83
N LYS A 332 -9.81 31.38 30.03
CA LYS A 332 -8.48 31.90 29.67
C LYS A 332 -8.33 32.01 28.14
N LYS A 333 -8.73 30.96 27.40
CA LYS A 333 -8.72 30.97 25.92
C LYS A 333 -9.54 32.15 25.37
N ALA A 334 -10.72 32.41 25.92
CA ALA A 334 -11.58 33.54 25.53
C ALA A 334 -10.94 34.90 25.85
N LEU A 335 -10.22 35.03 26.97
CA LEU A 335 -9.50 36.25 27.34
C LEU A 335 -8.34 36.55 26.37
N GLU A 336 -7.55 35.55 25.98
CA GLU A 336 -6.49 35.74 24.98
C GLU A 336 -7.06 36.09 23.60
N CYS A 337 -8.19 35.49 23.22
CA CYS A 337 -8.91 35.87 22.00
C CYS A 337 -9.39 37.34 22.02
N ARG A 338 -9.91 37.83 23.15
CA ARG A 338 -10.25 39.27 23.33
C ARG A 338 -9.00 40.15 23.24
N LYS A 339 -7.91 39.80 23.92
CA LYS A 339 -6.64 40.54 23.87
C LYS A 339 -6.09 40.65 22.45
N TYR A 340 -6.14 39.56 21.68
CA TYR A 340 -5.74 39.54 20.27
C TYR A 340 -6.57 40.55 19.46
N VAL A 341 -7.90 40.46 19.51
CA VAL A 341 -8.79 41.38 18.77
C VAL A 341 -8.59 42.84 19.18
N ASN A 342 -8.41 43.09 20.48
CA ASN A 342 -8.22 44.44 21.02
C ASN A 342 -6.79 45.00 20.83
N SER A 343 -5.84 44.21 20.32
CA SER A 343 -4.49 44.69 19.97
C SER A 343 -4.45 45.49 18.66
N PHE A 344 -5.50 45.36 17.83
CA PHE A 344 -5.60 46.06 16.56
C PHE A 344 -6.19 47.46 16.72
N LYS A 345 -5.66 48.42 15.95
CA LYS A 345 -6.19 49.80 15.93
C LYS A 345 -7.65 49.80 15.48
N VAL A 346 -8.50 50.53 16.19
CA VAL A 346 -9.87 50.82 15.73
C VAL A 346 -9.79 51.69 14.48
N LEU A 347 -10.38 51.20 13.38
CA LEU A 347 -10.39 51.88 12.08
C LEU A 347 -11.82 51.97 11.56
N ILE A 348 -12.28 53.19 11.29
CA ILE A 348 -13.57 53.46 10.67
C ILE A 348 -13.44 53.23 9.15
N LYS A 349 -13.25 51.99 8.74
CA LYS A 349 -13.18 51.57 7.32
C LYS A 349 -14.55 51.28 6.72
N ASP A 350 -15.50 50.80 7.54
CA ASP A 350 -16.74 50.15 7.08
C ASP A 350 -18.03 50.75 7.70
N MET A 351 -17.99 52.01 8.18
CA MET A 351 -19.18 52.69 8.69
C MET A 351 -20.22 52.98 7.59
N PRO A 352 -21.52 53.11 7.94
CA PRO A 352 -22.55 52.48 7.13
C PRO A 352 -23.12 53.35 6.02
N ILE A 353 -23.37 52.71 4.88
CA ILE A 353 -24.62 52.82 4.12
C ILE A 353 -25.01 51.42 3.66
N ASN A 354 -26.31 51.11 3.59
CA ASN A 354 -26.84 49.76 3.30
C ASN A 354 -26.60 49.25 1.84
N ALA A 355 -25.73 49.92 1.08
CA ALA A 355 -25.34 49.51 -0.27
C ALA A 355 -24.31 48.37 -0.24
N HIS A 356 -23.13 48.59 0.36
CA HIS A 356 -22.00 47.63 0.34
C HIS A 356 -22.33 46.26 0.93
N ARG A 357 -23.32 46.18 1.83
CA ARG A 357 -23.82 44.93 2.40
C ARG A 357 -24.40 43.95 1.36
N LYS A 358 -24.71 44.40 0.15
CA LYS A 358 -25.29 43.59 -0.93
C LYS A 358 -24.24 42.78 -1.72
N ASP A 359 -22.97 43.19 -1.66
CA ASP A 359 -21.92 42.66 -2.53
C ASP A 359 -21.11 41.53 -1.89
N TRP A 360 -21.21 41.37 -0.56
CA TRP A 360 -20.53 40.30 0.20
C TRP A 360 -21.42 39.07 0.31
N ALA A 361 -20.90 37.90 -0.07
CA ALA A 361 -21.65 36.66 0.07
C ALA A 361 -21.69 36.15 1.52
N CYS A 362 -20.77 36.59 2.39
CA CYS A 362 -20.61 36.13 3.76
C CYS A 362 -20.29 37.30 4.71
N TYR A 363 -21.33 38.06 5.11
CA TYR A 363 -21.27 39.27 5.93
C TYR A 363 -20.39 39.15 7.18
N ASP A 364 -20.52 38.06 7.94
CA ASP A 364 -19.75 37.81 9.16
C ASP A 364 -18.27 37.51 8.87
N ALA A 365 -17.97 36.78 7.79
CA ALA A 365 -16.61 36.55 7.34
C ALA A 365 -15.91 37.85 6.89
N HIS A 366 -16.63 38.74 6.19
CA HIS A 366 -16.09 40.01 5.73
C HIS A 366 -15.60 40.87 6.90
N TYR A 367 -16.48 41.15 7.87
CA TYR A 367 -16.11 41.94 9.06
C TYR A 367 -14.98 41.29 9.87
N ALA A 368 -15.02 39.98 10.08
CA ALA A 368 -13.97 39.25 10.79
C ALA A 368 -12.60 39.30 10.07
N ASN A 369 -12.59 39.36 8.73
CA ASN A 369 -11.36 39.39 7.94
C ASN A 369 -10.55 40.70 8.14
N ASN A 370 -11.19 41.82 8.50
CA ASN A 370 -10.52 43.10 8.75
C ASN A 370 -9.63 43.08 10.01
N ILE A 371 -9.78 42.05 10.87
CA ILE A 371 -8.90 41.77 12.01
C ILE A 371 -8.00 40.57 11.72
N LEU A 372 -8.58 39.46 11.26
CA LEU A 372 -7.86 38.19 11.08
C LEU A 372 -6.87 38.19 9.90
N ASN A 373 -7.15 39.00 8.87
CA ASN A 373 -6.37 39.13 7.63
C ASN A 373 -6.02 37.76 7.01
N ALA A 374 -7.03 37.04 6.53
CA ALA A 374 -6.91 35.68 6.02
C ALA A 374 -6.18 35.56 4.67
N TYR A 375 -5.96 36.69 3.98
CA TYR A 375 -5.25 36.75 2.69
C TYR A 375 -3.84 37.35 2.80
N GLY A 376 -3.50 38.02 3.91
CA GLY A 376 -2.19 38.63 4.15
C GLY A 376 -1.94 39.94 3.40
N ASP A 377 -2.96 40.49 2.73
CA ASP A 377 -2.88 41.66 1.84
C ASP A 377 -3.12 43.00 2.56
N GLN A 378 -3.84 42.98 3.69
CA GLN A 378 -4.13 44.19 4.45
C GLN A 378 -2.86 44.75 5.13
N ARG A 379 -2.29 45.82 4.54
CA ARG A 379 -1.14 46.56 5.09
C ARG A 379 -1.37 47.18 6.48
N THR A 380 -2.64 47.31 6.89
CA THR A 380 -3.06 47.70 8.25
C THR A 380 -4.32 46.92 8.63
N CYS A 381 -4.15 45.87 9.43
CA CYS A 381 -5.26 45.17 10.10
C CYS A 381 -5.88 46.09 11.17
N GLY A 382 -7.20 46.02 11.32
CA GLY A 382 -7.98 46.91 12.17
C GLY A 382 -9.32 47.26 11.52
N GLY A 383 -10.33 47.50 12.35
CA GLY A 383 -11.70 47.76 11.90
C GLY A 383 -12.56 48.37 13.01
N GLU A 384 -13.87 48.32 12.83
CA GLU A 384 -14.86 48.88 13.76
C GLU A 384 -15.43 47.82 14.73
N CYS A 385 -16.41 48.16 15.56
CA CYS A 385 -16.97 47.26 16.58
C CYS A 385 -17.51 45.95 15.97
N ASN A 386 -18.12 46.01 14.80
CA ASN A 386 -18.56 44.83 14.05
C ASN A 386 -17.40 43.94 13.61
N SER A 387 -16.26 44.53 13.18
CA SER A 387 -15.07 43.77 12.81
C SER A 387 -14.47 43.03 14.00
N GLN A 388 -14.40 43.70 15.14
CA GLN A 388 -13.89 43.12 16.38
C GLN A 388 -14.80 41.99 16.89
N ALA A 389 -16.11 42.23 16.97
CA ALA A 389 -17.08 41.23 17.40
C ALA A 389 -17.09 40.00 16.46
N ALA A 390 -17.16 40.20 15.15
CA ALA A 390 -17.14 39.10 14.18
C ALA A 390 -15.84 38.28 14.28
N ALA A 391 -14.67 38.93 14.41
CA ALA A 391 -13.40 38.23 14.59
C ALA A 391 -13.37 37.42 15.90
N MET A 392 -13.85 38.00 17.01
CA MET A 392 -13.94 37.30 18.29
C MET A 392 -14.89 36.09 18.22
N ALA A 393 -16.02 36.21 17.51
CA ALA A 393 -16.96 35.10 17.30
C ALA A 393 -16.31 33.92 16.56
N TYR A 394 -15.53 34.19 15.52
CA TYR A 394 -14.78 33.15 14.81
C TYR A 394 -13.73 32.48 15.71
N LEU A 395 -12.99 33.26 16.51
CA LEU A 395 -12.03 32.70 17.48
C LEU A 395 -12.74 31.84 18.55
N PHE A 396 -13.96 32.21 18.97
CA PHE A 396 -14.74 31.48 19.96
C PHE A 396 -15.21 30.09 19.48
N VAL A 397 -15.57 29.96 18.19
CA VAL A 397 -15.87 28.66 17.56
C VAL A 397 -14.63 27.75 17.51
N GLU A 398 -13.43 28.34 17.40
CA GLU A 398 -12.17 27.59 17.35
C GLU A 398 -11.67 27.15 18.75
N ILE A 399 -11.96 27.88 19.83
CA ILE A 399 -11.64 27.48 21.21
C ILE A 399 -12.69 26.57 21.87
N GLY A 400 -13.85 26.37 21.24
CA GLY A 400 -14.80 25.31 21.60
C GLY A 400 -16.10 25.73 22.28
N PHE A 401 -16.56 26.99 22.12
CA PHE A 401 -17.95 27.35 22.47
C PHE A 401 -18.95 26.60 21.55
N GLU A 402 -20.11 26.18 22.06
CA GLU A 402 -21.06 25.32 21.32
C GLU A 402 -22.11 26.10 20.51
N LYS A 403 -22.41 27.33 20.92
CA LYS A 403 -23.34 28.24 20.26
C LYS A 403 -22.72 29.62 20.24
N VAL A 404 -22.35 30.12 19.07
CA VAL A 404 -21.75 31.45 18.90
C VAL A 404 -22.53 32.26 17.88
N GLU A 405 -22.96 33.46 18.26
CA GLU A 405 -23.69 34.39 17.42
C GLU A 405 -23.01 35.76 17.44
N PHE A 406 -22.60 36.24 16.26
CA PHE A 406 -22.22 37.64 16.07
C PHE A 406 -23.52 38.47 16.02
N CYS A 407 -23.65 39.40 16.95
CA CYS A 407 -24.85 40.20 17.13
C CYS A 407 -24.51 41.68 16.92
N HIS A 408 -25.40 42.43 16.25
CA HIS A 408 -25.23 43.87 16.17
C HIS A 408 -26.54 44.64 15.99
N ASP A 409 -26.49 45.92 16.35
CA ASP A 409 -27.45 46.94 15.96
C ASP A 409 -26.71 48.15 15.33
N THR A 410 -26.45 49.18 16.13
CA THR A 410 -25.45 50.24 15.92
C THR A 410 -24.09 49.90 16.53
N HIS A 411 -24.05 48.98 17.49
CA HIS A 411 -22.83 48.43 18.09
C HIS A 411 -22.76 46.90 17.84
N GLY A 412 -21.56 46.32 17.90
CA GLY A 412 -21.30 44.91 17.62
C GLY A 412 -20.74 44.15 18.82
N TRP A 413 -21.28 42.96 19.11
CA TRP A 413 -20.87 42.09 20.21
C TRP A 413 -21.00 40.61 19.84
N VAL A 414 -20.58 39.72 20.74
CA VAL A 414 -20.75 38.27 20.59
C VAL A 414 -21.66 37.74 21.71
N GLU A 415 -22.58 36.86 21.35
CA GLU A 415 -23.24 35.97 22.31
C GLU A 415 -22.68 34.56 22.15
N ALA A 416 -22.16 33.97 23.24
CA ALA A 416 -21.60 32.62 23.23
C ALA A 416 -22.09 31.81 24.44
N ASP A 417 -22.65 30.62 24.18
CA ASP A 417 -23.24 29.71 25.18
C ASP A 417 -24.15 30.41 26.24
N GLY A 418 -24.94 31.38 25.77
CA GLY A 418 -25.88 32.15 26.59
C GLY A 418 -25.30 33.34 27.36
N LYS A 419 -24.01 33.63 27.20
CA LYS A 419 -23.31 34.79 27.79
C LYS A 419 -23.01 35.87 26.75
N PHE A 420 -22.84 37.10 27.21
CA PHE A 420 -22.58 38.30 26.39
C PHE A 420 -21.12 38.73 26.48
N TYR A 421 -20.55 39.18 25.36
CA TYR A 421 -19.12 39.46 25.20
C TYR A 421 -18.89 40.72 24.35
N ASP A 422 -18.44 41.79 25.00
CA ASP A 422 -18.15 43.09 24.37
C ASP A 422 -16.63 43.29 24.16
N THR A 423 -16.24 43.83 22.99
CA THR A 423 -14.84 44.17 22.69
C THR A 423 -14.49 45.61 23.06
N VAL A 424 -15.45 46.54 23.03
CA VAL A 424 -15.23 47.99 23.12
C VAL A 424 -15.57 48.54 24.52
N PHE A 425 -16.72 48.18 25.08
CA PHE A 425 -17.34 48.91 26.20
C PHE A 425 -17.50 48.07 27.49
N TYR A 426 -16.43 47.59 28.13
CA TYR A 426 -16.49 47.29 29.59
C TYR A 426 -15.12 47.23 30.30
N GLY A 427 -15.14 47.62 31.58
CA GLY A 427 -13.99 47.81 32.47
C GLY A 427 -13.33 46.56 33.07
N ARG A 428 -12.59 46.77 34.17
CA ARG A 428 -11.45 45.92 34.62
C ARG A 428 -11.80 44.47 34.94
N ASP A 429 -12.96 44.19 35.54
CA ASP A 429 -13.21 42.91 36.23
C ASP A 429 -13.94 41.86 35.38
N GLY A 430 -14.42 42.24 34.18
CA GLY A 430 -14.88 41.33 33.14
C GLY A 430 -16.34 40.84 33.20
N TRP A 431 -16.85 40.42 32.04
CA TRP A 431 -18.13 39.71 31.81
C TRP A 431 -19.39 40.42 32.34
N TRP A 432 -19.95 41.37 31.58
CA TRP A 432 -21.26 41.94 31.91
C TRP A 432 -22.42 41.08 31.37
N ALA A 433 -23.16 40.43 32.27
CA ALA A 433 -24.33 39.62 31.94
C ALA A 433 -25.64 40.43 32.10
N GLY A 434 -25.86 41.37 31.19
CA GLY A 434 -27.08 42.20 31.16
C GLY A 434 -28.33 41.48 30.62
N LYS A 435 -29.52 42.02 30.90
CA LYS A 435 -30.76 41.60 30.22
C LYS A 435 -30.70 41.97 28.73
N LYS A 436 -31.32 41.16 27.86
CA LYS A 436 -31.31 41.33 26.39
C LYS A 436 -31.68 42.75 25.95
N SER A 437 -30.82 43.35 25.14
CA SER A 437 -31.15 44.51 24.28
C SER A 437 -32.26 44.15 23.27
N PRO A 438 -33.05 45.11 22.74
CA PRO A 438 -33.87 44.90 21.54
C PRO A 438 -32.99 44.81 20.27
N ILE A 439 -32.46 43.62 20.01
CA ILE A 439 -31.46 43.34 18.97
C ILE A 439 -32.05 43.46 17.56
N LYS A 440 -31.41 44.23 16.69
CA LYS A 440 -31.80 44.40 15.28
C LYS A 440 -31.35 43.26 14.36
N SER A 441 -30.21 42.63 14.65
CA SER A 441 -29.62 41.57 13.82
C SER A 441 -28.76 40.58 14.61
N ARG A 442 -28.90 39.29 14.29
CA ARG A 442 -28.07 38.19 14.79
C ARG A 442 -27.60 37.32 13.62
N TYR A 443 -26.31 37.03 13.57
CA TYR A 443 -25.69 36.10 12.62
C TYR A 443 -25.09 34.94 13.40
N ARG A 444 -25.71 33.77 13.33
CA ARG A 444 -25.15 32.56 13.92
C ARG A 444 -23.93 32.12 13.14
N ILE A 445 -22.80 31.98 13.83
CA ILE A 445 -21.65 31.30 13.27
C ILE A 445 -21.96 29.80 13.37
N GLU A 446 -22.53 29.22 12.31
CA GLU A 446 -22.68 27.76 12.23
C GLU A 446 -21.33 27.08 12.46
N ILE A 447 -21.30 25.98 13.21
CA ILE A 447 -20.09 25.31 13.74
C ILE A 447 -19.67 24.10 12.91
#